data_AF-A0A6B9FIA7-F1
#
_entry.id   AF-A0A6B9FIA7-F1
#
_cell.length_a   1.000
_cell.length_b   1.000
_cell.length_c   1.000
_cell.angle_alpha   90.00
_cell.angle_beta   90.00
_cell.angle_gamma   90.00
#
_symmetry.space_group_name_H-M   'P 1'
#
loop_
_entity.id
_entity.type
_entity.pdbx_description
1 polymer ?
#
loop_
_entity_poly.entity_id
_entity_poly.type
_entity_poly.pdbx_seq_one_letter_code
_entity_poly.pdbx_strand_id
1 'polypeptide(L)' 'MSEDTEKHRALLSALRAAQGKGDGSFEQAVTEAFQHVFEHLGRLNDHVSLGGPDGGDPHLKPGESPTLR' A
#
# COMPACT_ATOMS: atom_id res chain seq x y z
N MET A 1 6.93 1.16 -9.20
CA MET A 1 7.04 2.03 -8.01
C MET A 1 6.79 3.51 -8.31
N SER A 2 7.29 4.08 -9.41
CA SER A 2 7.07 5.51 -9.74
C SER A 2 5.62 5.87 -10.10
N GLU A 3 4.85 4.95 -10.70
CA GLU A 3 3.43 5.19 -11.06
C GLU A 3 2.50 5.25 -9.84
N ASP A 4 2.82 4.50 -8.78
CA ASP A 4 2.02 4.47 -7.55
C ASP A 4 2.08 5.83 -6.84
N THR A 5 3.25 6.46 -6.83
CA THR A 5 3.47 7.79 -6.23
C THR A 5 2.71 8.90 -6.97
N GLU A 6 2.63 8.82 -8.30
CA GLU A 6 1.88 9.79 -9.11
C GLU A 6 0.37 9.65 -8.88
N LYS A 7 -0.13 8.41 -8.84
CA LYS A 7 -1.54 8.10 -8.56
C LYS A 7 -1.95 8.55 -7.15
N HIS A 8 -1.07 8.36 -6.16
CA HIS A 8 -1.28 8.84 -4.80
C HIS A 8 -1.39 10.38 -4.74
N ARG A 9 -0.54 11.10 -5.48
CA ARG A 9 -0.60 12.56 -5.57
C ARG A 9 -1.89 13.05 -6.23
N ALA A 10 -2.35 12.36 -7.27
CA ALA A 10 -3.61 12.67 -7.93
C ALA A 10 -4.81 12.49 -6.99
N LEU A 11 -4.87 11.39 -6.24
CA LEU A 11 -5.93 11.11 -5.26
C LEU A 11 -5.97 12.16 -4.15
N LEU A 12 -4.81 12.55 -3.59
CA LEU A 12 -4.73 13.61 -2.59
C LEU A 12 -5.19 14.98 -3.14
N SER A 13 -4.83 15.28 -4.39
CA SER A 13 -5.29 16.50 -5.06
C SER A 13 -6.81 16.49 -5.28
N ALA A 14 -7.39 15.35 -5.65
CA ALA A 14 -8.82 15.20 -5.86
C ALA A 14 -9.61 15.38 -4.55
N LEU A 15 -9.16 14.77 -3.45
CA LEU A 15 -9.73 14.97 -2.12
C LEU A 15 -9.74 16.44 -1.70
N ARG A 16 -8.60 17.13 -1.90
CA ARG A 16 -8.48 18.56 -1.56
C ARG A 16 -9.36 19.45 -2.44
N ALA A 17 -9.49 19.11 -3.73
CA ALA A 17 -10.33 19.85 -4.67
C ALA A 17 -11.84 19.61 -4.46
N ALA A 18 -12.22 18.49 -3.85
CA ALA A 18 -13.60 18.12 -3.57
C ALA A 18 -14.10 18.61 -2.19
N GLN A 19 -13.17 18.93 -1.27
CA GLN A 19 -13.50 19.31 0.09
C GLN A 19 -14.46 20.52 0.13
N GLY A 20 -15.58 20.34 0.83
CA GLY A 20 -16.56 21.41 1.08
C GLY A 20 -17.49 21.75 -0.09
N LYS A 21 -17.42 21.03 -1.22
CA LYS A 21 -18.32 21.27 -2.36
C LYS A 21 -19.77 20.82 -2.12
N GLY A 22 -20.00 19.80 -1.30
CA GLY A 22 -21.34 19.31 -0.95
C GLY A 22 -22.12 18.69 -2.12
N ASP A 23 -21.44 18.31 -3.19
CA ASP A 23 -21.98 17.78 -4.45
C ASP A 23 -21.75 16.26 -4.61
N GLY A 24 -21.27 15.58 -3.57
CA GLY A 24 -20.92 14.16 -3.62
C GLY A 24 -19.50 13.86 -4.16
N SER A 25 -18.80 14.88 -4.66
CA SER A 25 -17.46 14.70 -5.24
C SER A 25 -16.41 14.27 -4.21
N PHE A 26 -16.61 14.62 -2.94
CA PHE A 26 -15.71 14.25 -1.86
C PHE A 26 -15.84 12.76 -1.52
N GLU A 27 -17.07 12.27 -1.39
CA GLU A 27 -17.40 10.88 -1.13
C GLU A 27 -16.88 9.98 -2.25
N GLN A 28 -16.99 10.43 -3.50
CA GLN A 28 -16.42 9.75 -4.65
C GLN A 28 -14.88 9.70 -4.58
N ALA A 29 -14.22 10.85 -4.35
CA ALA A 29 -12.76 10.90 -4.24
C ALA A 29 -12.22 10.04 -3.09
N VAL A 30 -12.94 9.98 -1.96
CA VAL A 30 -12.62 9.09 -0.83
C VAL A 30 -12.74 7.61 -1.23
N THR A 31 -13.80 7.25 -1.94
CA THR A 31 -14.02 5.88 -2.42
C THR A 31 -12.89 5.42 -3.35
N GLU A 32 -12.52 6.27 -4.31
CA GLU A 32 -11.41 5.99 -5.23
C GLU A 32 -10.06 5.88 -4.51
N ALA A 33 -9.82 6.73 -3.50
CA ALA A 33 -8.61 6.66 -2.69
C ALA A 33 -8.51 5.34 -1.91
N PHE A 34 -9.60 4.90 -1.26
CA PHE A 34 -9.61 3.63 -0.54
C PHE A 34 -9.49 2.43 -1.48
N GLN A 35 -10.12 2.46 -2.65
CA GLN A 35 -9.97 1.39 -3.64
C GLN A 35 -8.51 1.23 -4.05
N HIS A 36 -7.80 2.33 -4.28
CA HIS A 36 -6.39 2.29 -4.61
C HIS A 36 -5.53 1.72 -3.46
N VAL A 37 -5.82 2.09 -2.20
CA VAL A 37 -5.13 1.54 -1.03
C VAL A 37 -5.36 0.02 -0.93
N PHE A 38 -6.60 -0.46 -1.09
CA PHE A 38 -6.89 -1.89 -1.04
C PHE A 38 -6.24 -2.66 -2.18
N GLU A 39 -6.21 -2.11 -3.39
CA GLU A 39 -5.48 -2.70 -4.51
C GLU A 39 -3.97 -2.79 -4.20
N HIS A 40 -3.39 -1.73 -3.62
CA HIS A 40 -1.98 -1.72 -3.25
C HIS A 40 -1.67 -2.75 -2.16
N LEU A 41 -2.51 -2.85 -1.13
CA LEU A 41 -2.37 -3.85 -0.07
C LEU A 41 -2.54 -5.28 -0.60
N GLY A 42 -3.48 -5.50 -1.53
CA GLY A 42 -3.66 -6.79 -2.20
C GLY A 42 -2.41 -7.22 -2.97
N ARG A 43 -1.86 -6.31 -3.79
CA ARG A 43 -0.60 -6.55 -4.53
C ARG A 43 0.57 -6.82 -3.58
N LEU A 44 0.66 -6.10 -2.46
CA LEU A 44 1.71 -6.33 -1.46
C LEU A 44 1.59 -7.75 -0.87
N ASN A 45 0.37 -8.16 -0.50
CA ASN A 45 0.12 -9.48 0.07
C ASN A 45 0.37 -10.61 -0.95
N ASP A 46 0.01 -10.41 -2.21
CA ASP A 46 0.30 -11.33 -3.31
C ASP A 46 1.80 -11.40 -3.61
N HIS A 47 2.52 -10.28 -3.53
CA HIS A 47 3.98 -10.23 -3.66
C HIS A 47 4.70 -10.96 -2.50
N VAL A 48 4.20 -10.83 -1.27
CA VAL A 48 4.69 -11.60 -0.11
C VAL A 48 4.40 -13.09 -0.29
N SER A 49 3.27 -13.44 -0.93
CA SER A 49 2.88 -14.83 -1.19
C SER A 49 3.62 -15.47 -2.39
N LEU A 50 4.07 -14.67 -3.36
CA LEU A 50 4.90 -15.08 -4.50
C LEU A 50 6.41 -15.07 -4.19
N GLY A 51 6.81 -14.54 -3.04
CA GLY A 51 8.21 -14.41 -2.60
C GLY A 51 8.72 -15.64 -1.85
N GLY A 52 9.09 -16.71 -2.55
CA GLY A 52 10.10 -17.65 -2.07
C GLY A 52 11.32 -17.61 -3.01
N PRO A 53 12.57 -17.87 -2.58
CA PRO A 53 13.15 -18.05 -1.25
C PRO A 53 14.27 -17.01 -0.97
N ASP A 54 14.05 -15.72 -1.25
CA ASP A 54 14.99 -14.64 -0.89
C ASP A 54 14.24 -13.43 -0.30
N GLY A 55 13.01 -13.67 0.20
CA GLY A 55 12.27 -12.74 1.04
C GLY A 55 12.75 -12.89 2.47
N GLY A 56 13.81 -12.15 2.82
CA GLY A 56 14.45 -12.21 4.13
C GLY A 56 13.54 -11.79 5.28
N ASP A 57 12.89 -12.76 5.90
CA ASP A 57 12.96 -12.88 7.35
C ASP A 57 14.21 -13.72 7.65
N PRO A 58 15.16 -13.26 8.51
CA PRO A 58 16.36 -14.04 8.78
C PRO A 58 15.98 -15.26 9.61
N HIS A 59 15.51 -16.31 8.95
CA HIS A 59 15.49 -17.64 9.54
C HIS A 59 16.95 -17.97 9.86
N LEU A 60 17.26 -17.94 11.16
CA LEU A 60 18.50 -18.45 11.72
C LEU A 60 18.78 -19.82 11.10
N LYS A 61 19.95 -19.95 10.45
CA LYS A 61 20.33 -21.22 9.84
C LYS A 61 20.45 -22.30 10.94
N PRO A 62 20.24 -23.60 10.63
CA PRO A 62 20.32 -24.64 11.64
C PRO A 62 21.70 -24.62 12.32
N GLY A 63 21.75 -24.18 13.59
CA GLY A 63 22.98 -23.98 14.36
C GLY A 63 23.27 -22.53 14.79
N GLU A 64 22.45 -21.57 14.39
CA GLU A 64 22.64 -20.17 14.78
C GLU A 64 21.88 -19.88 16.09
N SER A 65 22.64 -19.56 17.15
CA SER A 65 22.08 -19.25 18.47
C SER A 65 21.36 -17.88 18.42
N PRO A 66 20.14 -17.78 18.98
CA PRO A 66 19.43 -16.52 19.03
C PRO A 66 20.08 -15.63 20.09
N THR A 67 21.07 -14.83 19.69
CA THR A 67 21.51 -13.74 20.56
C THR A 67 20.39 -12.69 20.58
N LEU A 68 19.69 -12.69 21.72
CA LEU A 68 18.72 -11.72 22.20
C LEU A 68 18.69 -10.39 21.44
N ARG A 69 17.55 -10.08 20.84
CA ARG A 69 17.07 -8.70 20.69
C ARG A 69 15.87 -8.49 21.58
#